data_AF-V2Y3I7-F1
#
_entry.id   AF-V2Y3I7-F1
#
_cell.length_a   1.000
_cell.length_b   1.000
_cell.length_c   1.000
_cell.angle_alpha   90.00
_cell.angle_beta   90.00
_cell.angle_gamma   90.00
#
_symmetry.space_group_name_H-M   'P 1'
#
loop_
_entity.id
_entity.type
_entity.pdbx_description
1 polymer ?
#
loop_
_entity_poly.entity_id
_entity_poly.type
_entity_poly.pdbx_seq_one_letter_code
_entity_poly.pdbx_strand_id
1 'polypeptide(L)'
;MKFILRIGINIGACYLLMIFCAYLIGELIDELSNYPIFSLLLYPILNTALLYAVNLLFNKIMFLRVPKNKSLWSVTVGILILGLYFLYGALFPDYSECTGIVAKVALDGANGILVMNCSIMFILSIILNLTLKDIKQDH
;
A
#
# COMPACT_ATOMS: atom_id res chain seq x y z
N MET A 1 2.15 22.26 0.03
CA MET A 1 0.88 21.73 0.56
C MET A 1 0.30 20.59 -0.27
N LYS A 2 0.00 20.77 -1.58
CA LYS A 2 -0.62 19.72 -2.43
C LYS A 2 0.10 18.36 -2.44
N PHE A 3 1.44 18.35 -2.36
CA PHE A 3 2.22 17.10 -2.28
C PHE A 3 2.03 16.34 -0.96
N ILE A 4 2.00 17.04 0.18
CA ILE A 4 1.76 16.43 1.51
C ILE A 4 0.32 15.90 1.58
N LEU A 5 -0.65 16.68 1.09
CA LEU A 5 -2.03 16.23 0.96
C LEU A 5 -2.13 14.95 0.12
N ARG A 6 -1.34 14.88 -0.97
CA ARG A 6 -1.31 13.71 -1.84
C ARG A 6 -0.76 12.47 -1.15
N ILE A 7 0.28 12.61 -0.33
CA ILE A 7 0.79 11.52 0.51
C ILE A 7 -0.32 11.03 1.45
N GLY A 8 -1.01 11.93 2.14
CA GLY A 8 -2.10 11.56 3.04
C GLY A 8 -3.24 10.80 2.36
N ILE A 9 -3.67 11.27 1.18
CA ILE A 9 -4.71 10.59 0.39
C ILE A 9 -4.24 9.21 -0.09
N ASN A 10 -2.98 9.10 -0.53
CA ASN A 10 -2.42 7.81 -0.94
C ASN A 10 -2.28 6.84 0.23
N ILE A 11 -1.97 7.29 1.44
CA ILE A 11 -1.98 6.46 2.66
C ILE A 11 -3.38 5.90 2.90
N GLY A 12 -4.40 6.76 2.91
CA GLY A 12 -5.79 6.34 3.10
C GLY A 12 -6.28 5.38 2.02
N ALA A 13 -5.98 5.68 0.75
CA ALA A 13 -6.30 4.79 -0.38
C ALA A 13 -5.58 3.44 -0.27
N CYS A 14 -4.29 3.45 0.09
CA CYS A 14 -3.48 2.25 0.25
C CYS A 14 -4.06 1.35 1.35
N TYR A 15 -4.43 1.92 2.50
CA TYR A 15 -5.06 1.19 3.59
C TYR A 15 -6.40 0.56 3.19
N LEU A 16 -7.29 1.32 2.54
CA LEU A 16 -8.58 0.81 2.07
C LEU A 16 -8.41 -0.30 1.03
N LEU A 17 -7.47 -0.14 0.10
CA LEU A 17 -7.16 -1.16 -0.91
C LEU A 17 -6.59 -2.42 -0.27
N MET A 18 -5.76 -2.32 0.77
CA MET A 18 -5.28 -3.50 1.50
C MET A 18 -6.44 -4.30 2.09
N ILE A 19 -7.39 -3.66 2.74
CA ILE A 19 -8.58 -4.34 3.29
C ILE A 19 -9.38 -5.00 2.17
N PHE A 20 -9.64 -4.27 1.07
CA PHE A 20 -10.39 -4.78 -0.07
C PHE A 20 -9.70 -5.98 -0.75
N CYS A 21 -8.40 -5.88 -1.00
CA CYS A 21 -7.61 -6.96 -1.58
C CYS A 21 -7.49 -8.16 -0.62
N ALA A 22 -7.44 -7.94 0.69
CA ALA A 22 -7.41 -9.02 1.67
C ALA A 22 -8.74 -9.79 1.68
N TYR A 23 -9.86 -9.09 1.53
CA TYR A 23 -11.18 -9.71 1.37
C TYR A 23 -11.24 -10.56 0.10
N LEU A 24 -10.87 -9.98 -1.06
CA LEU A 24 -10.88 -10.69 -2.35
C LEU A 24 -9.95 -11.91 -2.35
N ILE A 25 -8.76 -11.78 -1.76
CA ILE A 25 -7.80 -12.88 -1.70
C ILE A 25 -8.20 -13.91 -0.64
N GLY A 26 -8.88 -13.51 0.44
CA GLY A 26 -9.48 -14.45 1.38
C GLY A 26 -10.48 -15.37 0.68
N GLU A 27 -11.39 -14.81 -0.11
CA GLU A 27 -12.31 -15.60 -0.95
C GLU A 27 -11.55 -16.46 -1.97
N LEU A 28 -10.46 -15.96 -2.57
CA LEU A 28 -9.64 -16.69 -3.54
C LEU A 28 -8.80 -17.82 -2.91
N ILE A 29 -8.33 -17.66 -1.65
CA ILE A 29 -7.51 -18.64 -0.94
C ILE A 29 -8.33 -19.87 -0.56
N ASP A 30 -9.61 -19.70 -0.21
CA ASP A 30 -10.52 -20.83 0.02
C ASP A 30 -10.66 -21.70 -1.24
N GLU A 31 -10.57 -21.12 -2.44
CA GLU A 31 -10.53 -21.85 -3.72
C GLU A 31 -9.14 -22.39 -4.10
N LEU A 32 -8.07 -21.75 -3.62
CA LEU A 32 -6.67 -22.00 -4.03
C LEU A 32 -5.77 -22.47 -2.87
N SER A 33 -6.32 -23.29 -1.96
CA SER A 33 -5.67 -23.69 -0.69
C SER A 33 -4.30 -24.39 -0.84
N ASN A 34 -3.94 -24.81 -2.06
CA ASN A 34 -2.70 -25.54 -2.34
C ASN A 34 -1.48 -24.65 -2.63
N TYR A 35 -1.61 -23.32 -2.77
CA TYR A 35 -0.51 -22.43 -3.17
C TYR A 35 -0.36 -21.19 -2.29
N PRO A 36 0.07 -21.35 -1.02
CA PRO A 36 0.18 -20.23 -0.07
C PRO A 36 1.18 -19.14 -0.51
N ILE A 37 2.24 -19.51 -1.22
CA ILE A 37 3.26 -18.56 -1.73
C ILE A 37 2.68 -17.67 -2.85
N PHE A 38 1.81 -18.23 -3.70
CA PHE A 38 1.20 -17.49 -4.79
C PHE A 38 0.30 -16.38 -4.26
N SER A 39 -0.54 -16.69 -3.28
CA SER A 39 -1.42 -15.72 -2.62
C SER A 39 -0.62 -14.63 -1.88
N LEU A 40 0.51 -14.99 -1.27
CA LEU A 40 1.41 -14.04 -0.59
C LEU A 40 2.00 -12.99 -1.54
N LEU A 41 2.30 -13.36 -2.79
CA LEU A 41 2.84 -12.45 -3.81
C LEU A 41 1.76 -11.71 -4.59
N LEU A 42 0.62 -12.36 -4.86
CA LEU A 42 -0.49 -11.76 -5.59
C LEU A 42 -1.06 -10.55 -4.83
N TYR A 43 -1.14 -10.65 -3.50
CA TYR A 43 -1.65 -9.59 -2.63
C TYR A 43 -0.93 -8.24 -2.77
N PRO A 44 0.41 -8.15 -2.58
CA PRO A 44 1.14 -6.89 -2.76
C PRO A 44 1.17 -6.42 -4.21
N ILE A 45 1.19 -7.33 -5.19
CA ILE A 45 1.18 -6.96 -6.62
C ILE A 45 -0.13 -6.28 -6.98
N LEU A 46 -1.27 -6.88 -6.59
CA LEU A 46 -2.59 -6.32 -6.85
C LEU A 46 -2.79 -4.99 -6.14
N ASN A 47 -2.40 -4.89 -4.85
CA ASN A 47 -2.43 -3.64 -4.11
C ASN A 47 -1.61 -2.54 -4.79
N THR A 48 -0.40 -2.87 -5.26
CA THR A 48 0.45 -1.90 -5.97
C THR A 48 -0.21 -1.43 -7.26
N ALA A 49 -0.72 -2.35 -8.08
CA ALA A 49 -1.35 -2.02 -9.35
C ALA A 49 -2.58 -1.10 -9.14
N LEU A 50 -3.46 -1.45 -8.20
CA LEU A 50 -4.64 -0.66 -7.88
C LEU A 50 -4.27 0.72 -7.31
N LEU A 51 -3.28 0.79 -6.42
CA LEU A 51 -2.85 2.06 -5.83
C LEU A 51 -2.27 3.01 -6.88
N TYR A 52 -1.51 2.50 -7.84
CA TYR A 52 -1.01 3.30 -8.96
C TYR A 52 -2.15 3.74 -9.90
N ALA A 53 -3.13 2.88 -10.18
CA ALA A 53 -4.31 3.24 -10.96
C ALA A 53 -5.14 4.35 -10.28
N VAL A 54 -5.40 4.21 -8.98
CA VAL A 54 -6.07 5.22 -8.16
C VAL A 54 -5.26 6.53 -8.13
N ASN A 55 -3.94 6.45 -7.99
CA ASN A 55 -3.09 7.64 -8.05
C ASN A 55 -3.14 8.33 -9.43
N LEU A 56 -3.29 7.58 -10.53
CA LEU A 56 -3.52 8.19 -11.85
C LEU A 56 -4.86 8.91 -11.90
N LEU A 57 -5.93 8.33 -11.35
CA LEU A 57 -7.25 8.97 -11.25
C LEU A 57 -7.20 10.26 -10.43
N PHE A 58 -6.56 10.22 -9.27
CA PHE A 58 -6.37 11.42 -8.47
C PHE A 58 -5.58 12.50 -9.22
N ASN A 59 -4.72 12.14 -10.18
CA ASN A 59 -3.96 13.12 -10.94
C ASN A 59 -4.79 13.78 -12.06
N LYS A 60 -5.95 13.21 -12.42
CA LYS A 60 -6.94 13.83 -13.30
C LYS A 60 -7.76 14.91 -12.59
N ILE A 61 -7.87 14.85 -11.26
CA ILE A 61 -8.61 15.83 -10.46
C ILE A 61 -7.79 17.11 -10.32
N MET A 62 -8.31 18.23 -10.82
CA MET A 62 -7.59 19.53 -10.89
C MET A 62 -7.03 19.99 -9.54
N PHE A 63 -7.78 19.78 -8.45
CA PHE A 63 -7.36 20.15 -7.09
C PHE A 63 -6.16 19.33 -6.60
N LEU A 64 -6.12 18.05 -6.94
CA LEU A 64 -5.12 17.09 -6.48
C LEU A 64 -3.97 16.89 -7.46
N ARG A 65 -3.99 17.56 -8.62
CA ARG A 65 -2.98 17.39 -9.67
C ARG A 65 -1.59 17.81 -9.17
N VAL A 66 -0.62 16.90 -9.31
CA VAL A 66 0.79 17.09 -8.96
C VAL A 66 1.66 16.64 -10.15
N PRO A 67 2.84 17.23 -10.39
CA PRO A 67 3.75 16.74 -11.43
C PRO A 67 3.96 15.23 -11.34
N LYS A 68 3.92 14.52 -12.48
CA LYS A 68 3.91 13.04 -12.53
C LYS A 68 5.01 12.40 -11.67
N ASN A 69 6.24 12.92 -11.73
CA ASN A 69 7.35 12.44 -10.90
C ASN A 69 7.03 12.55 -9.40
N LYS A 70 6.60 13.73 -8.93
CA LYS A 70 6.17 13.93 -7.54
C LYS A 70 4.95 13.06 -7.19
N SER A 71 4.01 12.86 -8.11
CA SER A 71 2.85 11.98 -7.88
C SER A 71 3.28 10.53 -7.64
N LEU A 72 4.27 10.02 -8.37
CA LEU A 72 4.84 8.68 -8.19
C LEU A 72 5.55 8.56 -6.84
N TRP A 73 6.43 9.50 -6.50
CA TRP A 73 7.11 9.53 -5.20
C TRP A 73 6.14 9.69 -4.02
N SER A 74 5.00 10.36 -4.20
CA SER A 74 3.99 10.46 -3.15
C SER A 74 3.33 9.12 -2.81
N VAL A 75 3.28 8.17 -3.76
CA VAL A 75 2.81 6.80 -3.49
C VAL A 75 3.85 6.04 -2.67
N THR A 76 5.12 6.08 -3.08
CA THR A 76 6.23 5.43 -2.37
C THR A 76 6.37 5.92 -0.93
N VAL A 77 6.28 7.23 -0.71
CA VAL A 77 6.32 7.80 0.65
C VAL A 77 5.10 7.40 1.46
N GLY A 78 3.91 7.33 0.84
CA GLY A 78 2.70 6.85 1.51
C GLY A 78 2.81 5.39 1.97
N ILE A 79 3.30 4.51 1.09
CA ILE A 79 3.55 3.09 1.42
C ILE A 79 4.55 2.97 2.57
N LEU A 80 5.64 3.76 2.54
CA LEU A 80 6.66 3.75 3.59
C LEU A 80 6.08 4.16 4.95
N ILE A 81 5.31 5.26 5.01
CA ILE A 81 4.69 5.73 6.24
C ILE A 81 3.73 4.68 6.81
N LEU A 82 2.90 4.08 5.95
CA LEU A 82 1.95 3.06 6.37
C LEU A 82 2.67 1.77 6.82
N GLY A 83 3.75 1.38 6.14
CA GLY A 83 4.59 0.25 6.53
C GLY A 83 5.25 0.46 7.89
N LEU A 84 5.78 1.66 8.16
CA LEU A 84 6.34 2.01 9.47
C LEU A 84 5.28 2.01 10.57
N TYR A 85 4.05 2.46 10.26
CA TYR A 85 2.93 2.40 11.19
C TYR A 85 2.61 0.95 11.60
N PHE A 86 2.53 0.03 10.65
CA PHE A 86 2.32 -1.39 10.96
C PHE A 86 3.52 -2.04 11.65
N LEU A 87 4.74 -1.66 11.27
CA LEU A 87 5.96 -2.14 11.90
C LEU A 87 6.00 -1.74 13.37
N TYR A 88 5.62 -0.50 13.68
CA TYR A 88 5.51 -0.04 15.06
C TYR A 88 4.50 -0.88 15.86
N GLY A 89 3.32 -1.14 15.30
CA GLY A 89 2.32 -2.01 15.92
C GLY A 89 2.78 -3.46 16.09
N ALA A 90 3.62 -3.98 15.18
CA ALA A 90 4.20 -5.32 15.28
C ALA A 90 5.33 -5.42 16.33
N LEU A 91 6.14 -4.37 16.49
CA LEU A 91 7.27 -4.35 17.43
C LEU A 91 6.86 -4.02 18.87
N PHE A 92 5.77 -3.28 19.05
CA PHE A 92 5.29 -2.84 20.36
C PHE A 92 3.82 -3.21 20.59
N PRO A 93 3.47 -4.51 20.57
CA PRO A 93 2.07 -4.95 20.73
C PRO A 93 1.47 -4.48 22.05
N ASP A 94 2.24 -4.51 23.14
CA ASP A 94 1.81 -4.13 24.50
C ASP A 94 1.56 -2.62 24.67
N TYR A 95 2.10 -1.77 23.78
CA TYR A 95 1.84 -0.32 23.78
C TYR A 95 0.70 0.08 22.84
N SER A 96 0.19 -0.89 22.06
CA SER A 96 -0.90 -0.69 21.12
C SER A 96 -2.28 -0.92 21.74
N GLU A 97 -2.39 -0.82 23.07
CA GLU A 97 -3.65 -0.75 23.85
C GLU A 97 -4.51 0.50 23.47
N CYS A 98 -4.75 0.71 22.18
CA CYS A 98 -5.84 1.52 21.69
C CYS A 98 -7.11 0.69 21.88
N THR A 99 -7.93 1.10 22.83
CA THR A 99 -9.32 0.69 23.06
C THR A 99 -10.25 1.08 21.89
N GLY A 100 -9.87 0.74 20.66
CA GLY A 100 -10.65 0.95 19.46
C GLY A 100 -10.91 -0.38 18.76
N ILE A 101 -12.12 -0.57 18.26
CA ILE A 101 -12.57 -1.76 17.49
C ILE A 101 -11.56 -2.16 16.38
N VAL A 102 -10.81 -1.18 15.86
CA VAL A 102 -9.79 -1.32 14.81
C VAL A 102 -8.49 -1.96 15.29
N ALA A 103 -8.08 -1.76 16.55
CA ALA A 103 -6.86 -2.36 17.10
C ALA A 103 -7.03 -3.86 17.35
N LYS A 104 -8.25 -4.28 17.73
CA LYS A 104 -8.59 -5.69 18.00
C LYS A 104 -8.51 -6.61 16.79
N VAL A 105 -8.74 -6.09 15.58
CA VAL A 105 -8.61 -6.85 14.32
C VAL A 105 -7.15 -6.95 13.85
N ALA A 106 -6.30 -6.03 14.31
CA ALA A 106 -4.88 -5.96 13.92
C ALA A 106 -3.94 -6.73 14.88
N LEU A 107 -4.39 -7.09 16.07
CA LEU A 107 -3.50 -7.42 17.19
C LEU A 107 -2.83 -8.81 17.14
N ASP A 108 -3.45 -9.84 16.53
CA ASP A 108 -2.84 -11.18 16.48
C ASP A 108 -2.55 -11.61 15.05
N GLY A 109 -1.28 -11.53 14.63
CA GLY A 109 -0.77 -12.05 13.35
C GLY A 109 -0.95 -11.17 12.12
N ALA A 110 -2.02 -10.35 12.06
CA ALA A 110 -2.33 -9.52 10.89
C ALA A 110 -1.27 -8.42 10.61
N ASN A 111 -0.70 -7.81 11.66
CA ASN A 111 0.32 -6.78 11.51
C ASN A 111 1.58 -7.30 10.78
N GLY A 112 1.99 -8.55 11.01
CA GLY A 112 3.13 -9.14 10.31
C GLY A 112 2.91 -9.28 8.81
N ILE A 113 1.72 -9.73 8.40
CA ILE A 113 1.33 -9.85 6.98
C ILE A 113 1.25 -8.47 6.33
N LEU A 114 0.69 -7.48 7.03
CA LEU A 114 0.59 -6.11 6.53
C LEU A 114 1.97 -5.44 6.38
N VAL A 115 2.89 -5.68 7.32
CA VAL A 115 4.29 -5.22 7.21
C VAL A 115 4.95 -5.84 5.97
N MET A 116 4.87 -7.16 5.80
CA MET A 116 5.43 -7.82 4.61
C MET A 116 4.83 -7.27 3.31
N ASN A 117 3.52 -7.06 3.27
CA ASN A 117 2.81 -6.48 2.14
C ASN A 117 3.36 -5.07 1.81
N CYS A 118 3.44 -4.19 2.81
CA CYS A 118 4.03 -2.85 2.65
C CYS A 118 5.49 -2.89 2.18
N SER A 119 6.30 -3.82 2.68
CA SER A 119 7.71 -3.98 2.27
C SER A 119 7.82 -4.37 0.80
N ILE A 120 7.03 -5.34 0.33
CA ILE A 120 7.02 -5.77 -1.06
C ILE A 120 6.51 -4.63 -1.96
N MET A 121 5.41 -3.98 -1.57
CA MET A 121 4.87 -2.82 -2.28
C MET A 121 5.89 -1.67 -2.37
N PHE A 122 6.68 -1.45 -1.32
CA PHE A 122 7.71 -0.41 -1.31
C PHE A 122 8.79 -0.68 -2.36
N ILE A 123 9.34 -1.91 -2.38
CA ILE A 123 10.32 -2.36 -3.37
C ILE A 123 9.75 -2.23 -4.78
N LEU A 124 8.53 -2.75 -5.01
CA LEU A 124 7.85 -2.63 -6.30
C LEU A 124 7.68 -1.17 -6.72
N SER A 125 7.31 -0.27 -5.79
CA SER A 125 7.12 1.15 -6.08
C SER A 125 8.43 1.83 -6.50
N ILE A 126 9.57 1.44 -5.91
CA ILE A 126 10.89 1.99 -6.29
C ILE A 126 11.22 1.56 -7.72
N ILE A 127 11.09 0.27 -8.02
CA ILE A 127 11.35 -0.28 -9.36
C ILE A 127 10.47 0.43 -10.39
N LEU A 128 9.15 0.50 -10.14
CA LEU A 128 8.19 1.20 -11.00
C LEU A 128 8.55 2.67 -11.20
N ASN A 129 8.94 3.38 -10.14
CA ASN A 129 9.29 4.79 -10.24
C ASN A 129 10.56 5.03 -11.05
N LEU A 130 11.55 4.13 -10.96
CA LEU A 130 12.77 4.20 -11.78
C LEU A 130 12.45 3.90 -13.24
N THR A 131 11.78 2.77 -13.53
CA THR A 131 11.42 2.39 -14.90
C THR A 131 10.56 3.46 -15.60
N LEU A 132 9.56 4.03 -14.90
CA LEU A 132 8.71 5.08 -15.46
C LEU A 132 9.41 6.44 -15.61
N LYS A 133 10.53 6.65 -14.92
CA LYS A 133 11.37 7.83 -15.08
C LYS A 133 12.25 7.70 -16.33
N ASP A 134 12.83 6.52 -16.54
CA ASP A 134 13.77 6.25 -17.64
C ASP A 134 13.07 6.21 -19.01
N ILE A 135 11.87 5.62 -19.12
CA ILE A 135 11.05 5.62 -20.35
C ILE A 135 10.78 7.05 -20.88
N LYS A 136 10.93 8.07 -20.02
CA LYS A 136 10.66 9.46 -20.37
C LYS A 136 11.89 10.26 -20.80
N GLN A 137 13.10 9.72 -20.67
CA GLN A 137 14.31 10.34 -21.22
C GLN A 137 14.53 9.95 -22.69
N ASP A 138 13.92 8.85 -23.13
CA ASP A 138 14.05 8.33 -24.51
C ASP A 138 12.98 8.86 -25.49
N HIS A 139 12.17 9.85 -25.08
CA HIS A 139 11.15 10.51 -25.92
C HIS A 139 11.25 12.04 -25.89
#